data_AF-A0A9X3I0F3-F1
#
_entry.id   AF-A0A9X3I0F3-F1
#
_cell.length_a   1.000
_cell.length_b   1.000
_cell.length_c   1.000
_cell.angle_alpha   90.00
_cell.angle_beta   90.00
_cell.angle_gamma   90.00
#
_symmetry.space_group_name_H-M   'P 1'
#
loop_
_entity.id
_entity.type
_entity.pdbx_description
1 polymer ?
#
loop_
_entity_poly.entity_id
_entity_poly.type
_entity_poly.pdbx_seq_one_letter_code
_entity_poly.pdbx_strand_id
1 'polypeptide(L)'
;MNQRAFWKYYRDFNFFNLIFSVISGIYFGAVSGTLIFLSFGMFIGYLGYETFRKNEYYLYYNLGFTKRFLLKKVWICNLIFVTPLLIILFLFL
;
A
#
# COMPACT_ATOMS: atom_id res chain seq x y z
N MET A 1 -7.70 -10.49 -17.37
CA MET A 1 -7.03 -9.35 -16.70
C MET A 1 -5.58 -9.70 -16.45
N ASN A 2 -4.64 -8.82 -16.83
CA ASN A 2 -3.21 -9.03 -16.57
C ASN A 2 -2.90 -8.94 -15.06
N GLN A 3 -3.03 -10.06 -14.35
CA GLN A 3 -2.77 -10.16 -12.91
C GLN A 3 -1.35 -9.70 -12.55
N ARG A 4 -0.36 -9.99 -13.40
CA ARG A 4 1.04 -9.56 -13.23
C ARG A 4 1.18 -8.04 -13.13
N ALA A 5 0.41 -7.29 -13.92
CA ALA A 5 0.47 -5.84 -13.93
C ALA A 5 -0.02 -5.27 -12.58
N PHE A 6 -1.11 -5.82 -12.04
CA PHE A 6 -1.63 -5.43 -10.73
C PHE A 6 -0.63 -5.74 -9.61
N TRP A 7 -0.03 -6.92 -9.60
CA TRP A 7 0.95 -7.28 -8.56
C TRP A 7 2.21 -6.40 -8.61
N LYS A 8 2.66 -6.00 -9.79
CA LYS A 8 3.72 -5.00 -9.93
C LYS A 8 3.31 -3.67 -9.29
N TYR A 9 2.11 -3.16 -9.63
CA TYR A 9 1.58 -1.94 -9.03
C TYR A 9 1.48 -2.04 -7.51
N TYR A 10 0.93 -3.15 -7.01
CA TYR A 10 0.78 -3.43 -5.58
C TYR A 10 2.13 -3.37 -4.85
N ARG A 11 3.16 -4.02 -5.39
CA ARG A 11 4.49 -4.02 -4.78
C ARG A 11 5.11 -2.62 -4.79
N ASP A 12 5.08 -1.94 -5.93
CA ASP A 12 5.76 -0.66 -6.10
C ASP A 12 5.06 0.46 -5.28
N PHE A 13 3.73 0.42 -5.17
CA PHE A 13 2.96 1.28 -4.27
C PHE A 13 3.27 1.00 -2.80
N ASN A 14 3.27 -0.28 -2.41
CA ASN A 14 3.49 -0.66 -1.02
C ASN A 14 4.93 -0.44 -0.56
N PHE A 15 5.90 -0.40 -1.46
CA PHE A 15 7.28 -0.07 -1.11
C PHE A 15 7.38 1.29 -0.39
N PHE A 16 6.75 2.32 -0.95
CA PHE A 16 6.72 3.66 -0.34
C PHE A 16 5.91 3.68 0.96
N ASN A 17 4.76 3.01 0.99
CA ASN A 17 3.94 2.88 2.20
C ASN A 17 4.73 2.19 3.35
N LEU A 18 5.41 1.10 3.02
CA LEU A 18 6.17 0.28 3.97
C LEU A 18 7.32 1.06 4.57
N ILE A 19 8.11 1.78 3.76
CA ILE A 19 9.22 2.60 4.27
C ILE A 19 8.71 3.59 5.32
N PHE A 20 7.66 4.34 5.01
CA PHE A 20 7.12 5.32 5.93
C PHE A 20 6.57 4.67 7.21
N SER A 21 5.88 3.54 7.07
CA SER A 21 5.25 2.83 8.17
C SER A 21 6.26 2.11 9.07
N VAL A 22 7.38 1.65 8.52
CA VAL A 22 8.49 1.09 9.30
C VAL A 22 9.18 2.19 10.09
N ILE A 23 9.42 3.35 9.48
CA ILE A 23 9.98 4.50 10.19
C ILE A 23 9.09 4.88 11.37
N SER A 24 7.78 5.04 11.15
CA SER A 24 6.86 5.34 12.24
C SER A 24 6.76 4.23 13.28
N GLY A 25 6.87 2.96 12.86
CA GLY A 25 6.93 1.81 13.75
C GLY A 25 8.14 1.82 14.69
N ILE A 26 9.30 2.28 14.21
CA ILE A 26 10.52 2.41 15.02
C ILE A 26 10.37 3.50 16.09
N TYR A 27 9.76 4.64 15.76
CA TYR A 27 9.64 5.77 16.68
C TYR A 27 8.47 5.65 17.67
N PHE A 28 7.33 5.12 17.24
CA PHE A 28 6.09 5.12 18.02
C PHE A 28 5.62 3.72 18.44
N GLY A 29 6.28 2.66 17.94
CA GLY A 29 5.97 1.25 18.24
C GLY A 29 5.32 0.49 17.07
N ALA A 30 5.38 -0.84 17.14
CA ALA A 30 4.93 -1.73 16.06
C ALA A 30 3.42 -1.57 15.73
N VAL A 31 2.58 -1.33 16.74
CA VAL A 31 1.14 -1.11 16.57
C VAL A 31 0.88 0.16 15.78
N SER A 32 1.51 1.28 16.14
CA SER A 32 1.36 2.54 15.41
C SER A 32 1.89 2.46 13.98
N GLY A 33 3.01 1.77 13.75
CA GLY A 33 3.53 1.55 12.39
C GLY A 33 2.54 0.78 11.52
N THR A 34 1.90 -0.25 12.08
CA THR A 34 0.89 -1.07 11.38
C THR A 34 -0.40 -0.29 11.12
N LEU A 35 -0.86 0.52 12.08
CA LEU A 35 -2.01 1.42 11.88
C LEU A 35 -1.73 2.47 10.81
N ILE A 36 -0.53 3.04 10.79
CA ILE A 36 -0.10 3.99 9.77
C ILE A 36 -0.07 3.32 8.41
N PHE A 37 0.43 2.09 8.30
CA PHE A 37 0.45 1.33 7.04
C PHE A 37 -0.94 1.14 6.42
N LEU A 38 -1.95 0.88 7.26
CA LEU A 38 -3.34 0.71 6.84
C LEU A 38 -4.06 2.03 6.56
N SER A 39 -3.53 3.17 7.03
CA SER A 39 -4.16 4.49 6.93
C SER A 39 -3.30 5.49 6.17
N PHE A 40 -2.58 6.36 6.88
CA PHE A 40 -1.84 7.49 6.31
C PHE A 40 -0.69 7.06 5.39
N GLY A 41 -0.07 5.92 5.67
CA GLY A 41 0.94 5.31 4.83
C GLY A 41 0.41 4.98 3.43
N MET A 42 -0.89 4.68 3.26
CA MET A 42 -1.50 4.51 1.94
C MET A 42 -1.50 5.81 1.13
N PHE A 43 -1.71 6.95 1.79
CA PHE A 43 -1.63 8.25 1.14
C PHE A 43 -0.20 8.55 0.69
N ILE A 44 0.79 8.20 1.51
CA ILE A 44 2.21 8.33 1.13
C ILE A 44 2.59 7.36 0.02
N GLY A 45 2.08 6.13 0.04
CA GLY A 45 2.23 5.17 -1.06
C GLY A 45 1.69 5.72 -2.37
N TYR A 46 0.54 6.38 -2.31
CA TYR A 46 -0.05 7.07 -3.45
C TYR A 46 0.81 8.23 -3.93
N LEU A 47 1.27 9.12 -3.04
CA LEU A 47 2.12 10.25 -3.41
C LEU A 47 3.45 9.78 -4.01
N GLY A 48 4.13 8.82 -3.37
CA GLY A 48 5.38 8.26 -3.88
C GLY A 48 5.21 7.66 -5.28
N TYR A 49 4.13 6.90 -5.49
CA TYR A 49 3.84 6.36 -6.81
C TYR A 49 3.51 7.45 -7.84
N GLU A 50 2.70 8.44 -7.48
CA GLU A 50 2.33 9.56 -8.36
C GLU A 50 3.55 10.42 -8.72
N THR A 51 4.47 10.67 -7.80
CA THR A 51 5.65 11.51 -8.04
C THR A 51 6.71 10.79 -8.88
N PHE A 52 7.03 9.53 -8.54
CA PHE A 52 8.16 8.84 -9.18
C PHE A 52 7.75 7.95 -10.36
N ARG A 53 6.49 7.50 -10.43
CA ARG A 53 6.02 6.49 -11.40
C ARG A 53 4.73 6.89 -12.11
N LYS A 54 4.44 8.19 -12.22
CA LYS A 54 3.25 8.71 -12.91
C LYS A 54 3.07 8.12 -14.31
N ASN A 55 4.17 7.98 -15.05
CA ASN A 55 4.15 7.50 -16.44
C ASN A 55 3.61 6.07 -16.55
N GLU A 56 3.78 5.24 -15.51
CA GLU A 56 3.25 3.88 -15.52
C GLU A 56 1.71 3.87 -15.51
N TYR A 57 1.03 4.91 -15.01
CA TYR A 57 -0.43 4.98 -15.07
C TYR A 57 -0.99 4.95 -16.49
N TYR A 58 -0.28 5.50 -17.48
CA TYR A 58 -0.70 5.41 -18.88
C TYR A 58 -0.64 3.97 -19.39
N LEU A 59 0.38 3.22 -18.99
CA LEU A 59 0.49 1.79 -19.33
C LEU A 59 -0.64 0.98 -18.69
N TYR A 60 -0.98 1.27 -17.44
CA TYR A 60 -2.12 0.63 -16.78
C TYR A 60 -3.46 0.99 -17.44
N TYR A 61 -3.61 2.23 -17.91
CA TYR A 61 -4.80 2.66 -18.63
C TYR A 61 -4.95 1.92 -19.96
N ASN A 62 -3.86 1.74 -20.72
CA ASN A 62 -3.85 0.95 -21.96
C ASN A 62 -4.20 -0.53 -21.73
N LEU A 63 -3.95 -1.05 -20.51
CA LEU A 63 -4.34 -2.40 -20.08
C LEU A 63 -5.79 -2.47 -19.56
N GLY A 64 -6.55 -1.38 -19.62
CA GLY A 64 -7.94 -1.28 -19.17
C GLY A 64 -8.11 -1.03 -17.67
N PHE A 65 -7.03 -0.72 -16.94
CA PHE A 65 -7.10 -0.39 -15.52
C PHE A 65 -7.25 1.11 -15.30
N THR A 66 -8.23 1.51 -14.47
CA THR A 66 -8.31 2.90 -14.01
C THR A 66 -7.48 3.10 -12.75
N LYS A 67 -6.95 4.32 -12.56
CA LYS A 67 -6.21 4.72 -11.37
C LYS A 67 -6.99 4.44 -10.07
N ARG A 68 -8.29 4.76 -10.06
CA ARG A 68 -9.18 4.50 -8.91
C ARG A 68 -9.37 3.01 -8.64
N PHE A 69 -9.48 2.20 -9.70
CA PHE A 69 -9.58 0.74 -9.56
C PHE A 69 -8.32 0.17 -8.91
N LEU A 70 -7.13 0.57 -9.37
CA LEU A 70 -5.86 0.13 -8.81
C LEU A 70 -5.73 0.51 -7.33
N LEU A 71 -6.03 1.76 -6.98
CA LEU A 71 -5.97 2.24 -5.59
C LEU A 71 -6.92 1.49 -4.67
N LYS A 72 -8.20 1.37 -5.05
CA LYS A 72 -9.20 0.63 -4.26
C LYS A 72 -8.76 -0.82 -4.05
N LYS A 73 -8.21 -1.46 -5.08
CA LYS A 73 -7.79 -2.85 -4.99
C LYS A 73 -6.56 -3.03 -4.10
N VAL A 74 -5.59 -2.11 -4.13
CA VAL A 74 -4.47 -2.12 -3.18
C VAL A 74 -4.95 -1.91 -1.74
N TRP A 75 -5.89 -0.98 -1.52
CA TRP A 75 -6.53 -0.79 -0.21
C TRP A 75 -7.16 -2.07 0.34
N ILE A 76 -7.99 -2.74 -0.47
CA ILE A 76 -8.64 -3.98 -0.06
C ILE A 76 -7.61 -5.07 0.23
N CYS A 77 -6.60 -5.23 -0.63
CA CYS A 77 -5.54 -6.22 -0.39
C CYS A 77 -4.76 -5.92 0.91
N ASN A 78 -4.36 -4.68 1.14
CA ASN A 78 -3.64 -4.31 2.37
C ASN A 78 -4.49 -4.55 3.62
N LEU A 79 -5.79 -4.22 3.59
CA LEU A 79 -6.70 -4.54 4.68
C LEU A 79 -6.76 -6.06 4.93
N ILE A 80 -6.93 -6.87 3.89
CA ILE A 80 -7.04 -8.33 4.05
C ILE A 80 -5.74 -8.93 4.59
N PHE A 81 -4.58 -8.51 4.11
CA PHE A 81 -3.29 -9.10 4.50
C PHE A 81 -2.76 -8.59 5.83
N VAL A 82 -2.97 -7.29 6.15
CA VAL A 82 -2.34 -6.66 7.31
C VAL A 82 -3.28 -6.59 8.52
N THR A 83 -4.60 -6.63 8.34
CA THR A 83 -5.54 -6.68 9.48
C THR A 83 -5.33 -7.90 10.40
N PRO A 84 -5.12 -9.14 9.88
CA PRO A 84 -4.80 -10.28 10.73
C PRO A 84 -3.52 -10.06 11.56
N LEU A 85 -2.50 -9.46 10.95
CA LEU A 85 -1.24 -9.13 11.63
C LEU A 85 -1.45 -8.08 12.73
N LEU A 86 -2.29 -7.08 12.48
CA LEU A 86 -2.69 -6.10 13.49
C LEU A 86 -3.42 -6.76 14.67
N ILE A 87 -4.37 -7.67 14.41
CA ILE A 87 -5.10 -8.40 15.45
C ILE A 87 -4.13 -9.24 16.30
N ILE A 88 -3.20 -9.95 15.66
CA ILE A 88 -2.17 -10.72 16.35
C ILE A 88 -1.32 -9.80 17.24
N LEU A 89 -0.83 -8.68 16.70
CA LEU A 89 -0.07 -7.69 17.48
C LEU A 89 -0.83 -7.22 18.72
N PHE A 90 -2.14 -6.97 18.60
CA PHE A 90 -2.98 -6.57 19.73
C PHE A 90 -3.21 -7.68 20.76
N LEU A 91 -3.17 -8.97 20.36
CA LEU A 91 -3.35 -10.09 21.29
C LEU A 91 -2.10 -10.39 22.13
N PHE A 92 -0.92 -10.05 21.62
CA PHE A 92 0.38 -10.31 22.26
C PHE A 92 0.97 -9.10 22.99
N LEU A 93 0.29 -7.94 22.96
CA LEU A 93 0.69 -6.70 23.62
C LEU A 93 -0.14 -6.46 24.88
#